data_AF-A0A8I6WFH0-F1
#
_entry.id   AF-A0A8I6WFH0-F1
#
_cell.length_a   1.000
_cell.length_b   1.000
_cell.length_c   1.000
_cell.angle_alpha   90.00
_cell.angle_beta   90.00
_cell.angle_gamma   90.00
#
_symmetry.space_group_name_H-M   'P 1'
#
loop_
_entity.id
_entity.type
_entity.pdbx_description
1 polymer ?
#
loop_
_entity_poly.entity_id
_entity_poly.type
_entity_poly.pdbx_seq_one_letter_code
_entity_poly.pdbx_strand_id
1 'polypeptide(L)'
;MYTKCGMIDEVSLVFDQVKERDKTSWNLLLSAYLRMGWPKVVVHVLVWMHWSGVKLDSFALGGILKACSELEGSEDVRRMLHACVVKVGLDLDMFVGSAMVDMYAKNGGLEEATKVFDCIPNQNAVVYGAMIAVFARLGNDPCPEDDEFIANALINLYSKARSVSDSLRCFHMTPRQYVVTWTSIITAFAHDENFEKALGQFLDFFLLEKSQTSSLYRV
;
A
#
# COMPACT_ATOMS: atom_id res chain seq x y z
N MET A 1 14.64 -17.80 29.08
CA MET A 1 13.25 -17.28 29.03
C MET A 1 12.96 -16.12 30.01
N TYR A 2 13.91 -15.67 30.85
CA TYR A 2 13.73 -14.49 31.73
C TYR A 2 14.51 -13.23 31.30
N THR A 3 15.23 -13.27 30.17
CA THR A 3 16.12 -12.18 29.71
C THR A 3 15.41 -11.05 28.95
N LYS A 4 14.11 -11.19 28.63
CA LYS A 4 13.37 -10.22 27.79
C LYS A 4 12.63 -9.13 28.58
N CYS A 5 12.23 -9.36 29.84
CA CYS A 5 11.60 -8.31 30.66
C CYS A 5 12.62 -7.31 31.22
N GLY A 6 13.81 -7.80 31.63
CA GLY A 6 14.86 -6.93 32.18
C GLY A 6 15.33 -5.84 31.22
N MET A 7 15.44 -6.13 29.92
CA MET A 7 15.86 -5.14 28.93
C MET A 7 14.83 -4.03 28.69
N ILE A 8 13.53 -4.28 28.89
CA ILE A 8 12.48 -3.26 28.73
C ILE A 8 12.50 -2.29 29.91
N ASP A 9 12.63 -2.84 31.11
CA ASP A 9 12.74 -2.05 32.33
C ASP A 9 14.03 -1.24 32.31
N GLU A 10 15.15 -1.83 31.87
CA GLU A 10 16.44 -1.14 31.72
C GLU A 10 16.39 -0.01 30.67
N VAL A 11 15.81 -0.25 29.49
CA VAL A 11 15.69 0.77 28.43
C VAL A 11 14.78 1.92 28.89
N SER A 12 13.67 1.61 29.58
CA SER A 12 12.80 2.62 30.20
C SER A 12 13.54 3.41 31.29
N LEU A 13 14.26 2.71 32.18
CA LEU A 13 15.02 3.31 33.28
C LEU A 13 16.11 4.27 32.78
N VAL A 14 16.87 3.84 31.77
CA VAL A 14 17.92 4.67 31.17
C VAL A 14 17.30 5.89 30.51
N PHE A 15 16.15 5.74 29.85
CA PHE A 15 15.43 6.86 29.25
C PHE A 15 14.81 7.83 30.26
N ASP A 16 14.43 7.33 31.45
CA ASP A 16 13.97 8.13 32.58
C ASP A 16 15.07 8.93 33.27
N GLN A 17 16.32 8.50 33.12
CA GLN A 17 17.49 9.21 33.65
C GLN A 17 17.98 10.35 32.73
N VAL A 18 17.52 10.40 31.47
CA VAL A 18 17.90 11.47 30.53
C VAL A 18 17.12 12.75 30.86
N LYS A 19 17.83 13.75 31.43
CA LYS A 19 17.28 15.05 31.85
C LYS A 19 16.67 15.88 30.72
N GLU A 20 17.21 15.77 29.50
CA GLU A 20 16.72 16.46 28.30
C GLU A 20 16.48 15.44 27.19
N ARG A 21 15.21 15.14 26.92
CA ARG A 21 14.80 14.19 25.88
C ARG A 21 14.67 14.93 24.57
N ASP A 22 15.70 14.86 23.74
CA ASP A 22 15.67 15.36 22.38
C ASP A 22 15.02 14.34 21.43
N LYS A 23 14.71 14.76 20.21
CA LYS A 23 14.13 13.90 19.16
C LYS A 23 14.96 12.62 18.91
N THR A 24 16.28 12.71 19.05
CA THR A 24 17.22 11.60 18.85
C THR A 24 17.00 10.50 19.89
N SER A 25 16.85 10.86 21.16
CA SER A 25 16.59 9.93 22.26
C SER A 25 15.28 9.16 22.09
N TRP A 26 14.21 9.84 21.66
CA TRP A 26 12.92 9.20 21.36
C TRP A 26 13.01 8.22 20.19
N ASN A 27 13.71 8.60 19.11
CA ASN A 27 13.89 7.72 17.95
C ASN A 27 14.71 6.47 18.30
N LEU A 28 15.71 6.61 19.18
CA LEU A 28 16.48 5.47 19.68
C LEU A 28 15.60 4.51 20.49
N LEU A 29 14.75 5.05 21.38
CA LEU A 29 13.80 4.29 22.20
C LEU A 29 12.80 3.52 21.31
N LEU A 30 12.19 4.20 20.34
CA LEU A 30 11.26 3.60 19.38
C LEU A 30 11.95 2.47 18.59
N SER A 31 13.16 2.72 18.08
CA SER A 31 13.94 1.73 17.32
C SER A 31 14.35 0.52 18.16
N ALA A 32 14.62 0.70 19.46
CA ALA A 32 14.91 -0.38 20.37
C ALA A 32 13.67 -1.29 20.57
N TYR A 33 12.50 -0.71 20.88
CA TYR A 33 11.27 -1.49 21.06
C TYR A 33 10.78 -2.19 19.79
N LEU A 34 10.94 -1.56 18.63
CA LEU A 34 10.67 -2.18 17.34
C LEU A 34 11.52 -3.43 17.12
N ARG A 35 12.85 -3.33 17.33
CA ARG A 35 13.77 -4.48 17.19
C ARG A 35 13.49 -5.60 18.18
N MET A 36 12.94 -5.28 19.35
CA MET A 36 12.57 -6.27 20.36
C MET A 36 11.25 -6.98 20.04
N GLY A 37 10.46 -6.49 19.06
CA GLY A 37 9.17 -7.07 18.68
C GLY A 37 8.01 -6.70 19.60
N TRP A 38 8.02 -5.48 20.18
CA TRP A 38 6.99 -5.00 21.12
C TRP A 38 6.17 -3.87 20.51
N PRO A 39 5.40 -4.12 19.44
CA PRO A 39 4.70 -3.08 18.70
C PRO A 39 3.69 -2.31 19.56
N LYS A 40 3.06 -2.97 20.54
CA LYS A 40 2.12 -2.33 21.47
C LYS A 40 2.81 -1.28 22.33
N VAL A 41 4.03 -1.55 22.81
CA VAL A 41 4.82 -0.59 23.61
C VAL A 41 5.25 0.59 22.74
N VAL A 42 5.61 0.34 21.48
CA VAL A 42 5.96 1.41 20.52
C VAL A 42 4.83 2.44 20.40
N VAL A 43 3.57 1.99 20.34
CA VAL A 43 2.42 2.92 20.29
C VAL A 43 2.33 3.77 21.56
N HIS A 44 2.58 3.20 22.74
CA HIS A 44 2.57 3.96 24.00
C HIS A 44 3.69 5.00 24.02
N VAL A 45 4.89 4.64 23.54
CA VAL A 45 6.02 5.55 23.42
C VAL A 45 5.74 6.68 22.42
N LEU A 46 5.06 6.40 21.31
CA LEU A 46 4.63 7.42 20.34
C LEU A 46 3.66 8.43 20.96
N VAL A 47 2.66 7.94 21.70
CA VAL A 47 1.73 8.81 22.41
C VAL A 47 2.47 9.64 23.46
N TRP A 48 3.39 9.03 24.21
CA TRP A 48 4.19 9.74 25.21
C TRP A 48 5.09 10.82 24.59
N MET A 49 5.73 10.53 23.47
CA MET A 49 6.54 11.48 22.69
C MET A 49 5.69 12.69 22.27
N HIS A 50 4.49 12.44 21.73
CA HIS A 50 3.55 13.48 21.32
C HIS A 50 3.09 14.36 22.50
N TRP A 51 2.75 13.75 23.65
CA TRP A 51 2.34 14.47 24.86
C TRP A 51 3.49 15.26 25.50
N SER A 52 4.73 14.83 25.27
CA SER A 52 5.94 15.55 25.71
C SER A 52 6.28 16.75 24.82
N GLY A 53 5.44 17.07 23.83
CA GLY A 53 5.63 18.19 22.91
C GLY A 53 6.67 17.92 21.81
N VAL A 54 7.17 16.69 21.70
CA VAL A 54 8.15 16.32 20.68
C VAL A 54 7.42 15.84 19.43
N LYS A 55 7.61 16.55 18.31
CA LYS A 55 6.94 16.26 17.05
C LYS A 55 7.50 14.98 16.43
N LEU A 56 6.60 14.04 16.13
CA LEU A 56 6.87 12.90 15.27
C LEU A 56 7.14 13.37 13.83
N ASP A 57 8.19 12.84 13.22
CA ASP A 57 8.47 13.08 11.81
C ASP A 57 8.08 11.88 10.93
N SER A 58 7.98 12.14 9.63
CA SER A 58 7.62 11.13 8.63
C SER A 58 8.62 9.98 8.59
N PHE A 59 9.90 10.23 8.86
CA PHE A 59 10.94 9.20 8.89
C PHE A 59 10.72 8.17 10.01
N ALA A 60 10.55 8.63 11.26
CA ALA A 60 10.31 7.76 12.39
C ALA A 60 9.00 6.96 12.22
N LEU A 61 7.94 7.64 11.78
CA LEU A 61 6.63 7.01 11.60
C LEU A 61 6.64 5.98 10.45
N GLY A 62 7.28 6.29 9.32
CA GLY A 62 7.43 5.34 8.22
C GLY A 62 8.27 4.11 8.60
N GLY A 63 9.32 4.29 9.40
CA GLY A 63 10.10 3.16 9.94
C GLY A 63 9.26 2.24 10.84
N ILE A 64 8.41 2.81 11.68
CA ILE A 64 7.49 2.07 12.57
C ILE A 64 6.44 1.31 11.77
N LEU A 65 5.81 1.95 10.80
CA LEU A 65 4.82 1.33 9.91
C LEU A 65 5.43 0.15 9.15
N LYS A 66 6.65 0.32 8.63
CA LYS A 66 7.38 -0.75 7.94
C LYS A 66 7.64 -1.94 8.87
N ALA A 67 8.15 -1.71 10.07
CA ALA A 67 8.36 -2.80 11.03
C ALA A 67 7.04 -3.46 11.44
N CYS A 68 5.95 -2.70 11.59
CA CYS A 68 4.62 -3.25 11.86
C CYS A 68 4.06 -4.07 10.70
N SER A 69 4.46 -3.77 9.45
CA SER A 69 4.06 -4.53 8.26
C SER A 69 4.52 -5.99 8.30
N GLU A 70 5.61 -6.26 9.02
CA GLU A 70 6.24 -7.59 9.16
C GLU A 70 5.68 -8.39 10.35
N LEU A 71 4.82 -7.79 11.17
CA LEU A 71 4.25 -8.43 12.36
C LEU A 71 2.89 -9.04 12.04
N GLU A 72 2.77 -10.35 12.18
CA GLU A 72 1.52 -11.07 12.02
C GLU A 72 0.57 -10.86 13.22
N GLY A 73 -0.75 -10.97 12.99
CA GLY A 73 -1.76 -11.01 14.06
C GLY A 73 -1.92 -9.75 14.92
N SER A 74 -1.51 -8.57 14.44
CA SER A 74 -1.46 -7.32 15.22
C SER A 74 -2.41 -6.23 14.70
N GLU A 75 -3.67 -6.58 14.41
CA GLU A 75 -4.66 -5.64 13.83
C GLU A 75 -4.89 -4.38 14.68
N ASP A 76 -4.99 -4.53 16.00
CA ASP A 76 -5.22 -3.41 16.91
C ASP A 76 -4.09 -2.38 16.82
N VAL A 77 -2.83 -2.84 16.75
CA VAL A 77 -1.66 -1.97 16.62
C VAL A 77 -1.74 -1.19 15.31
N ARG A 78 -2.11 -1.82 14.20
CA ARG A 78 -2.21 -1.15 12.89
C ARG A 78 -3.24 -0.05 12.91
N ARG A 79 -4.43 -0.30 13.50
CA ARG A 79 -5.47 0.72 13.66
C ARG A 79 -5.00 1.87 14.55
N MET A 80 -4.28 1.58 15.63
CA MET A 80 -3.72 2.61 16.50
C MET A 80 -2.64 3.44 15.78
N LEU A 81 -1.78 2.81 14.98
CA LEU A 81 -0.78 3.50 14.16
C LEU A 81 -1.42 4.37 13.08
N HIS A 82 -2.45 3.87 12.39
CA HIS A 82 -3.23 4.67 11.44
C HIS A 82 -3.83 5.89 12.14
N ALA A 83 -4.52 5.70 13.27
CA ALA A 83 -5.07 6.82 14.04
C ALA A 83 -3.99 7.81 14.49
N CYS A 84 -2.79 7.32 14.84
CA CYS A 84 -1.65 8.17 15.17
C CYS A 84 -1.23 9.01 13.96
N VAL A 85 -1.07 8.42 12.77
CA VAL A 85 -0.71 9.11 11.52
C VAL A 85 -1.67 10.25 11.22
N VAL A 86 -2.98 9.97 11.26
CA VAL A 86 -4.03 10.98 11.01
C VAL A 86 -3.97 12.08 12.07
N LYS A 87 -3.82 11.71 13.34
CA LYS A 87 -3.77 12.68 14.45
C LYS A 87 -2.56 13.62 14.37
N VAL A 88 -1.42 13.15 13.89
CA VAL A 88 -0.22 13.98 13.71
C VAL A 88 -0.19 14.72 12.37
N GLY A 89 -1.19 14.51 11.50
CA GLY A 89 -1.33 15.15 10.20
C GLY A 89 -0.28 14.71 9.18
N LEU A 90 0.14 13.44 9.25
CA LEU A 90 1.08 12.82 8.30
C LEU A 90 0.40 11.83 7.34
N ASP A 91 -0.92 11.81 7.32
CA ASP A 91 -1.74 10.98 6.42
C ASP A 91 -1.60 11.39 4.94
N LEU A 92 -1.27 12.65 4.67
CA LEU A 92 -0.98 13.14 3.32
C LEU A 92 0.51 13.07 2.95
N ASP A 93 1.38 12.67 3.87
CA ASP A 93 2.81 12.51 3.59
C ASP A 93 3.03 11.26 2.72
N MET A 94 3.64 11.45 1.55
CA MET A 94 3.85 10.39 0.56
C MET A 94 4.62 9.17 1.11
N PHE A 95 5.63 9.43 1.95
CA PHE A 95 6.47 8.38 2.51
C PHE A 95 5.70 7.59 3.56
N VAL A 96 4.96 8.28 4.43
CA VAL A 96 4.10 7.67 5.44
C VAL A 96 2.93 6.91 4.80
N GLY A 97 2.25 7.51 3.82
CA GLY A 97 1.15 6.89 3.08
C GLY A 97 1.58 5.62 2.36
N SER A 98 2.74 5.62 1.70
CA SER A 98 3.33 4.41 1.09
C SER A 98 3.56 3.30 2.12
N ALA A 99 4.10 3.65 3.29
CA ALA A 99 4.32 2.70 4.37
C ALA A 99 3.00 2.18 4.99
N MET A 100 1.95 3.00 5.02
CA MET A 100 0.61 2.55 5.45
C MET A 100 -0.01 1.56 4.47
N VAL A 101 0.08 1.82 3.16
CA VAL A 101 -0.38 0.87 2.12
C VAL A 101 0.33 -0.47 2.30
N ASP A 102 1.67 -0.48 2.41
CA ASP A 102 2.46 -1.70 2.63
C ASP A 102 2.07 -2.42 3.95
N MET A 103 1.81 -1.66 5.02
CA MET A 103 1.39 -2.21 6.31
C MET A 103 0.06 -2.98 6.23
N TYR A 104 -0.96 -2.42 5.59
CA TYR A 104 -2.26 -3.07 5.43
C TYR A 104 -2.20 -4.23 4.43
N ALA A 105 -1.52 -4.00 3.32
CA ALA A 105 -1.34 -4.97 2.25
C ALA A 105 -0.75 -6.31 2.71
N LYS A 106 0.34 -6.27 3.49
CA LYS A 106 1.05 -7.48 3.92
C LYS A 106 0.25 -8.36 4.87
N ASN A 107 -0.84 -7.84 5.42
CA ASN A 107 -1.60 -8.50 6.47
C ASN A 107 -3.04 -8.81 6.05
N GLY A 108 -3.28 -8.92 4.73
CA GLY A 108 -4.58 -9.32 4.17
C GLY A 108 -5.64 -8.22 4.12
N GLY A 109 -5.28 -6.98 4.50
CA GLY A 109 -6.19 -5.84 4.47
C GLY A 109 -6.19 -5.12 3.12
N LEU A 110 -6.55 -5.80 2.02
CA LEU A 110 -6.57 -5.19 0.68
C LEU A 110 -7.50 -3.98 0.64
N GLU A 111 -8.72 -4.12 1.19
CA GLU A 111 -9.71 -3.04 1.22
C GLU A 111 -9.16 -1.78 1.95
N GLU A 112 -8.50 -1.99 3.09
CA GLU A 112 -7.90 -0.89 3.86
C GLU A 112 -6.69 -0.28 3.14
N ALA A 113 -5.88 -1.10 2.46
CA ALA A 113 -4.79 -0.62 1.63
C ALA A 113 -5.30 0.25 0.46
N THR A 114 -6.42 -0.14 -0.17
CA THR A 114 -7.08 0.65 -1.23
C THR A 114 -7.63 1.97 -0.70
N LYS A 115 -8.30 1.96 0.46
CA LYS A 115 -8.79 3.20 1.10
C LYS A 115 -7.65 4.18 1.38
N VAL A 116 -6.55 3.70 1.96
CA VAL A 116 -5.38 4.54 2.22
C VAL A 116 -4.79 5.06 0.91
N PHE A 117 -4.67 4.20 -0.10
CA PHE A 117 -4.16 4.58 -1.41
C PHE A 117 -4.96 5.72 -2.06
N ASP A 118 -6.29 5.64 -2.03
CA ASP A 118 -7.19 6.64 -2.61
C ASP A 118 -7.11 7.99 -1.88
N CYS A 119 -6.71 8.00 -0.61
CA CYS A 119 -6.51 9.20 0.19
C CYS A 119 -5.16 9.90 -0.07
N ILE A 120 -4.18 9.26 -0.72
CA ILE A 120 -2.86 9.85 -0.96
C ILE A 120 -2.92 10.85 -2.12
N PRO A 121 -2.62 12.14 -1.90
CA PRO A 121 -2.59 13.12 -2.98
C PRO A 121 -1.36 12.91 -3.88
N ASN A 122 -1.51 13.13 -5.18
CA ASN A 122 -0.43 13.05 -6.17
C ASN A 122 0.33 11.71 -6.17
N GLN A 123 -0.39 10.59 -6.14
CA GLN A 123 0.14 9.22 -6.21
C GLN A 123 1.29 9.11 -7.23
N ASN A 124 2.44 8.60 -6.79
CA ASN A 124 3.64 8.45 -7.60
C ASN A 124 4.01 6.96 -7.77
N ALA A 125 5.05 6.68 -8.56
CA ALA A 125 5.50 5.33 -8.86
C ALA A 125 5.78 4.46 -7.60
N VAL A 126 6.12 5.06 -6.46
CA VAL A 126 6.39 4.33 -5.21
C VAL A 126 5.08 3.77 -4.62
N VAL A 127 4.04 4.60 -4.54
CA VAL A 127 2.72 4.20 -4.02
C VAL A 127 2.07 3.18 -4.94
N TYR A 128 2.17 3.39 -6.26
CA TYR A 128 1.72 2.41 -7.25
C TYR A 128 2.49 1.10 -7.14
N GLY A 129 3.82 1.14 -7.05
CA GLY A 129 4.66 -0.05 -6.88
C GLY A 129 4.32 -0.84 -5.61
N ALA A 130 4.03 -0.14 -4.51
CA ALA A 130 3.54 -0.77 -3.28
C ALA A 130 2.23 -1.52 -3.53
N MET A 131 1.23 -0.87 -4.15
CA MET A 131 -0.06 -1.47 -4.46
C MET A 131 0.06 -2.68 -5.43
N ILE A 132 0.90 -2.60 -6.45
CA ILE A 132 1.21 -3.71 -7.38
C ILE A 132 1.76 -4.90 -6.61
N ALA A 133 2.72 -4.67 -5.73
CA ALA A 133 3.34 -5.74 -4.94
C ALA A 133 2.31 -6.46 -4.05
N VAL A 134 1.26 -5.76 -3.60
CA VAL A 134 0.13 -6.36 -2.87
C VAL A 134 -0.63 -7.34 -3.76
N PHE A 135 -1.10 -6.85 -4.91
CA PHE A 135 -1.87 -7.66 -5.83
C PHE A 135 -1.07 -8.84 -6.38
N ALA A 136 0.22 -8.66 -6.66
CA ALA A 136 1.11 -9.74 -7.09
C ALA A 136 1.30 -10.81 -6.01
N ARG A 137 1.28 -10.44 -4.73
CA ARG A 137 1.35 -11.39 -3.60
C ARG A 137 0.05 -12.14 -3.41
N LEU A 138 -1.09 -11.48 -3.64
CA LEU A 138 -2.40 -12.12 -3.65
C LEU A 138 -2.54 -13.11 -4.82
N GLY A 139 -1.89 -12.86 -5.95
CA GLY A 139 -1.88 -13.76 -7.12
C GLY A 139 -0.99 -15.02 -6.99
N ASN A 140 -0.27 -15.20 -5.87
CA ASN A 140 0.34 -16.49 -5.53
C ASN A 140 -0.65 -17.44 -4.84
N ASP A 141 -1.74 -16.92 -4.29
CA ASP A 141 -2.98 -17.69 -4.18
C ASP A 141 -3.67 -17.60 -5.54
N PRO A 142 -4.34 -18.67 -6.02
CA PRO A 142 -5.04 -18.61 -7.29
C PRO A 142 -6.02 -17.44 -7.20
N CYS A 143 -5.79 -16.40 -8.02
CA CYS A 143 -6.76 -15.34 -8.23
C CYS A 143 -8.12 -16.03 -8.35
N PRO A 144 -9.16 -15.60 -7.62
CA PRO A 144 -10.50 -16.01 -7.99
C PRO A 144 -10.62 -15.64 -9.46
N GLU A 145 -10.69 -16.64 -10.34
CA GLU A 145 -10.62 -16.51 -11.81
C GLU A 145 -11.75 -15.61 -12.36
N ASP A 146 -12.61 -15.08 -11.48
CA ASP A 146 -13.81 -14.33 -11.72
C ASP A 146 -13.79 -12.87 -11.20
N ASP A 147 -12.75 -12.40 -10.49
CA ASP A 147 -12.80 -11.07 -9.87
C ASP A 147 -12.35 -9.94 -10.83
N GLU A 148 -13.27 -9.56 -11.73
CA GLU A 148 -13.20 -8.47 -12.70
C GLU A 148 -12.60 -7.17 -12.13
N PHE A 149 -12.84 -6.93 -10.83
CA PHE A 149 -12.39 -5.74 -10.12
C PHE A 149 -10.86 -5.71 -9.96
N ILE A 150 -10.23 -6.84 -9.62
CA ILE A 150 -8.78 -6.93 -9.38
C ILE A 150 -8.01 -6.71 -10.69
N ALA A 151 -8.50 -7.33 -11.76
CA ALA A 151 -7.95 -7.20 -13.10
C ALA A 151 -7.98 -5.74 -13.62
N ASN A 152 -9.14 -5.10 -13.56
CA ASN A 152 -9.29 -3.70 -13.97
C ASN A 152 -8.50 -2.74 -13.07
N ALA A 153 -8.44 -3.00 -11.76
CA ALA A 153 -7.63 -2.22 -10.83
C ALA A 153 -6.15 -2.31 -11.19
N LEU A 154 -5.62 -3.50 -11.44
CA LEU A 154 -4.23 -3.72 -11.87
C LEU A 154 -3.89 -2.99 -13.18
N ILE A 155 -4.74 -3.10 -14.20
CA ILE A 155 -4.51 -2.44 -15.50
C ILE A 155 -4.49 -0.92 -15.34
N ASN A 156 -5.47 -0.36 -14.63
CA ASN A 156 -5.51 1.08 -14.35
C ASN A 156 -4.29 1.52 -13.56
N LEU A 157 -3.82 0.68 -12.64
CA LEU A 157 -2.73 1.01 -11.77
C LEU A 157 -1.38 0.98 -12.50
N TYR A 158 -1.12 -0.03 -13.33
CA TYR A 158 0.04 -0.08 -14.22
C TYR A 158 0.01 1.02 -15.29
N SER A 159 -1.18 1.33 -15.82
CA SER A 159 -1.42 2.46 -16.74
C SER A 159 -0.98 3.79 -16.12
N LYS A 160 -1.48 4.11 -14.92
CA LYS A 160 -1.10 5.32 -14.18
C LYS A 160 0.37 5.33 -13.74
N ALA A 161 0.95 4.16 -13.50
CA ALA A 161 2.38 4.00 -13.23
C ALA A 161 3.27 4.13 -14.49
N ARG A 162 2.69 4.39 -15.68
CA ARG A 162 3.37 4.41 -16.98
C ARG A 162 4.12 3.11 -17.33
N SER A 163 3.70 1.98 -16.77
CA SER A 163 4.18 0.65 -17.17
C SER A 163 3.17 0.00 -18.10
N VAL A 164 3.16 0.43 -19.36
CA VAL A 164 2.19 -0.06 -20.35
C VAL A 164 2.37 -1.55 -20.63
N SER A 165 3.61 -2.06 -20.64
CA SER A 165 3.91 -3.48 -20.85
C SER A 165 3.28 -4.38 -19.79
N ASP A 166 3.33 -3.98 -18.53
CA ASP A 166 2.74 -4.77 -17.43
C ASP A 166 1.21 -4.65 -17.44
N SER A 167 0.66 -3.47 -17.78
CA SER A 167 -0.78 -3.31 -17.97
C SER A 167 -1.34 -4.22 -19.07
N LEU A 168 -0.59 -4.37 -20.18
CA LEU A 168 -0.95 -5.25 -21.28
C LEU A 168 -0.82 -6.73 -20.89
N ARG A 169 0.20 -7.08 -20.10
CA ARG A 169 0.36 -8.43 -19.57
C ARG A 169 -0.82 -8.81 -18.67
N CYS A 170 -1.26 -7.92 -17.78
CA CYS A 170 -2.46 -8.12 -16.98
C CYS A 170 -3.70 -8.29 -17.86
N PHE A 171 -3.89 -7.45 -18.88
CA PHE A 171 -4.98 -7.54 -19.85
C PHE A 171 -5.06 -8.89 -20.58
N HIS A 172 -3.91 -9.49 -20.92
CA HIS A 172 -3.89 -10.82 -21.54
C HIS A 172 -4.12 -11.97 -20.54
N MET A 173 -3.87 -11.73 -19.25
CA MET A 173 -4.12 -12.71 -18.18
C MET A 173 -5.58 -12.72 -17.71
N THR A 174 -6.40 -11.72 -18.07
CA THR A 174 -7.82 -11.70 -17.70
C THR A 174 -8.62 -12.67 -18.57
N PRO A 175 -9.30 -13.68 -17.99
CA PRO A 175 -10.07 -14.66 -18.76
C PRO A 175 -11.30 -14.07 -19.46
N ARG A 176 -11.80 -12.90 -19.00
CA ARG A 176 -12.83 -12.11 -19.67
C ARG A 176 -12.39 -10.65 -19.80
N GLN A 177 -12.25 -10.19 -21.03
CA GLN A 177 -11.91 -8.81 -21.37
C GLN A 177 -13.22 -8.04 -21.61
N TYR A 178 -13.60 -7.20 -20.65
CA TYR A 178 -14.81 -6.39 -20.73
C TYR A 178 -14.49 -4.98 -21.27
N VAL A 179 -15.53 -4.23 -21.63
CA VAL A 179 -15.41 -2.85 -22.14
C VAL A 179 -14.54 -1.98 -21.23
N VAL A 180 -14.69 -2.10 -19.91
CA VAL A 180 -13.91 -1.34 -18.92
C VAL A 180 -12.41 -1.66 -19.02
N THR A 181 -12.07 -2.93 -19.23
CA THR A 181 -10.70 -3.44 -19.38
C THR A 181 -10.05 -2.88 -20.66
N TRP A 182 -10.81 -2.86 -21.77
CA TRP A 182 -10.40 -2.26 -23.04
C TRP A 182 -10.21 -0.75 -22.93
N THR A 183 -11.13 -0.04 -22.29
CA THR A 183 -10.97 1.42 -22.11
C THR A 183 -9.74 1.75 -21.28
N SER A 184 -9.42 0.95 -20.26
CA SER A 184 -8.25 1.14 -19.39
C SER A 184 -6.92 0.92 -20.10
N ILE A 185 -6.84 -0.06 -21.02
CA ILE A 185 -5.62 -0.31 -21.81
C ILE A 185 -5.45 0.73 -22.93
N ILE A 186 -6.54 1.21 -23.53
CA ILE A 186 -6.50 2.27 -24.55
C ILE A 186 -6.01 3.58 -23.93
N THR A 187 -6.53 3.96 -22.74
CA THR A 187 -6.01 5.13 -22.02
C THR A 187 -4.55 4.95 -21.60
N ALA A 188 -4.12 3.73 -21.24
CA ALA A 188 -2.71 3.44 -20.95
C ALA A 188 -1.79 3.78 -22.13
N PHE A 189 -2.11 3.29 -23.32
CA PHE A 189 -1.34 3.58 -24.54
C PHE A 189 -1.43 5.06 -24.95
N ALA A 190 -2.57 5.72 -24.74
CA ALA A 190 -2.74 7.14 -25.04
C ALA A 190 -1.87 8.02 -24.11
N HIS A 191 -1.75 7.67 -22.83
CA HIS A 191 -0.90 8.37 -21.86
C HIS A 191 0.61 8.18 -22.11
N ASP A 192 1.00 7.09 -22.78
CA ASP A 192 2.39 6.79 -23.18
C ASP A 192 2.72 7.30 -24.59
N GLU A 193 1.86 8.15 -25.17
CA GLU A 193 1.98 8.73 -26.52
C GLU A 193 2.07 7.67 -27.65
N ASN A 194 1.69 6.42 -27.35
CA ASN A 194 1.73 5.31 -28.29
C ASN A 194 0.36 5.14 -28.98
N PHE A 195 -0.03 6.17 -29.75
CA PHE A 195 -1.35 6.27 -30.37
C PHE A 195 -1.63 5.15 -31.37
N GLU A 196 -0.61 4.59 -32.02
CA GLU A 196 -0.76 3.49 -32.97
C GLU A 196 -1.24 2.21 -32.26
N LYS A 197 -0.64 1.87 -31.12
CA LYS A 197 -1.08 0.73 -30.30
C LYS A 197 -2.43 0.99 -29.63
N ALA A 198 -2.69 2.23 -29.19
CA ALA A 198 -4.00 2.61 -28.67
C ALA A 198 -5.11 2.39 -29.71
N LEU A 199 -4.87 2.80 -30.95
CA LEU A 199 -5.79 2.61 -32.07
C LEU A 199 -5.95 1.13 -32.41
N GLY A 200 -4.86 0.35 -32.38
CA GLY A 200 -4.90 -1.10 -32.56
C GLY A 200 -5.83 -1.79 -31.54
N GLN A 201 -5.65 -1.50 -30.25
CA GLN A 201 -6.52 -2.04 -29.19
C GLN A 201 -7.99 -1.60 -29.35
N PHE A 202 -8.24 -0.36 -29.77
CA PHE A 202 -9.60 0.12 -30.05
C PHE A 202 -10.25 -0.63 -31.22
N LEU A 203 -9.50 -0.88 -32.29
CA LEU A 203 -10.01 -1.63 -33.44
C LEU A 203 -10.29 -3.09 -33.09
N ASP A 204 -9.42 -3.73 -32.31
CA ASP A 204 -9.63 -5.10 -31.82
C ASP A 204 -10.90 -5.21 -30.98
N PHE A 205 -11.11 -4.25 -30.05
CA PHE A 205 -12.34 -4.14 -29.28
C PHE A 205 -13.59 -4.00 -30.18
N PHE A 206 -13.52 -3.11 -31.17
CA PHE A 206 -14.64 -2.84 -32.08
C PHE A 206 -14.99 -4.05 -32.98
N LEU A 207 -13.98 -4.83 -33.38
CA LEU A 207 -14.18 -6.07 -34.12
C LEU A 207 -14.81 -7.16 -33.25
N LEU A 208 -14.41 -7.25 -31.97
CA LEU A 208 -15.01 -8.15 -30.99
C LEU A 208 -16.52 -7.86 -30.79
N GLU A 209 -16.92 -6.59 -30.61
CA GLU A 209 -18.34 -6.22 -30.50
C GLU A 209 -19.15 -6.60 -31.74
N LYS A 210 -18.60 -6.37 -32.94
CA LYS A 210 -19.25 -6.77 -34.21
C LYS A 210 -19.43 -8.28 -34.34
N SER A 211 -18.49 -9.07 -33.82
CA SER A 211 -18.55 -10.53 -33.87
C SER A 211 -19.63 -11.11 -32.94
N GLN A 212 -19.76 -10.54 -31.72
CA GLN A 212 -20.78 -10.96 -30.76
C GLN A 212 -22.18 -10.54 -31.20
N THR A 213 -22.34 -9.33 -31.75
CA THR A 213 -23.62 -8.89 -32.31
C THR A 213 -24.03 -9.72 -33.53
N SER A 214 -23.09 -10.07 -34.42
CA SER A 214 -23.38 -10.94 -35.58
C SER A 214 -23.78 -12.38 -35.20
N SER A 215 -23.31 -12.87 -34.05
CA SER A 215 -23.68 -14.19 -33.52
C SER A 215 -25.11 -14.24 -32.97
N LEU A 216 -25.68 -13.11 -32.56
CA LEU A 216 -27.05 -13.01 -32.03
C LEU A 216 -28.13 -12.95 -33.12
N TYR A 217 -27.74 -12.74 -34.39
CA TYR A 217 -28.67 -12.65 -35.53
C TYR A 217 -28.55 -13.79 -36.54
N ARG A 218 -27.83 -14.87 -36.23
CA ARG A 218 -27.89 -16.13 -36.98
C ARG A 218 -28.86 -17.10 -36.29
N VAL A 219 -30.15 -16.95 -36.59
CA VAL A 219 -31.19 -17.98 -36.39
C VAL A 219 -31.53 -18.57 -37.75
#